data_AF-A0A1I5W4Y2-F1
#
_entry.id   AF-A0A1I5W4Y2-F1
#
_cell.length_a   1.000
_cell.length_b   1.000
_cell.length_c   1.000
_cell.angle_alpha   90.00
_cell.angle_beta   90.00
_cell.angle_gamma   90.00
#
_symmetry.space_group_name_H-M   'P 1'
#
loop_
_entity.id
_entity.type
_entity.pdbx_description
1 polymer ?
#
loop_
_entity_poly.entity_id
_entity_poly.type
_entity_poly.pdbx_seq_one_letter_code
_entity_poly.pdbx_strand_id
1 'polypeptide(L)'
;MITEATFQTLEGKKLKTIEENVAENIKYPYEVFRRNDIDWNHVRTSGDKRFIGKTNAEAFGSGLAPQLPDGGFATLHHIGQDSRGPLAEASTRYHGVGKYGRDILHSQFGKSKPNPSFPIDRKKFNADTREYWKFRVENK
;
A
#
# COMPACT_ATOMS: atom_id res chain seq x y z
N MET A 1 -18.94 26.00 -8.19
CA MET A 1 -19.43 24.60 -8.11
C MET A 1 -18.38 23.75 -8.77
N ILE A 2 -17.64 22.96 -7.98
CA ILE A 2 -16.51 22.18 -8.49
C ILE A 2 -17.10 20.96 -9.19
N THR A 3 -16.93 20.93 -10.50
CA THR A 3 -17.38 19.89 -11.41
C THR A 3 -16.60 18.60 -11.14
N GLU A 4 -17.32 17.51 -10.89
CA GLU A 4 -16.79 16.17 -10.69
C GLU A 4 -16.02 15.72 -11.93
N ALA A 5 -14.74 15.36 -11.73
CA ALA A 5 -13.93 14.77 -12.77
C ALA A 5 -14.44 13.35 -13.06
N THR A 6 -15.02 13.15 -14.24
CA THR A 6 -15.29 11.84 -14.84
C THR A 6 -13.97 11.12 -15.10
N PHE A 7 -13.71 10.05 -14.34
CA PHE A 7 -12.66 9.10 -14.66
C PHE A 7 -13.25 7.99 -15.53
N GLN A 8 -12.92 8.02 -16.82
CA GLN A 8 -13.17 6.91 -17.74
C GLN A 8 -12.40 5.68 -17.28
N THR A 9 -13.17 4.64 -16.99
CA THR A 9 -12.75 3.28 -16.65
C THR A 9 -12.00 2.65 -17.81
N LEU A 10 -10.93 1.92 -17.50
CA LEU A 10 -10.41 0.84 -18.33
C LEU A 10 -11.59 -0.10 -18.63
N GLU A 11 -11.97 -0.12 -19.91
CA GLU A 11 -13.01 -0.89 -20.57
C GLU A 11 -14.09 -1.54 -19.70
N GLY A 12 -15.25 -0.88 -19.62
CA GLY A 12 -16.54 -1.53 -19.41
C GLY A 12 -16.88 -1.98 -17.98
N LYS A 13 -16.01 -1.83 -16.98
CA LYS A 13 -16.36 -2.13 -15.59
C LYS A 13 -16.69 -0.85 -14.81
N LYS A 14 -17.98 -0.67 -14.49
CA LYS A 14 -18.49 0.36 -13.58
C LYS A 14 -17.69 0.31 -12.27
N LEU A 15 -17.11 1.45 -11.87
CA LEU A 15 -16.51 1.60 -10.54
C LEU A 15 -17.61 1.44 -9.49
N LYS A 16 -17.45 0.46 -8.60
CA LYS A 16 -18.38 0.19 -7.51
C LYS A 16 -18.27 1.24 -6.42
N THR A 17 -19.39 1.58 -5.78
CA THR A 17 -19.39 2.50 -4.64
C THR A 17 -18.68 1.88 -3.44
N ILE A 18 -18.33 2.70 -2.44
CA ILE A 18 -17.73 2.22 -1.19
C ILE A 18 -18.65 1.20 -0.49
N GLU A 19 -19.97 1.39 -0.58
CA GLU A 19 -20.98 0.51 0.02
C GLU A 19 -21.07 -0.85 -0.68
N GLU A 20 -20.99 -0.87 -2.02
CA GLU A 20 -20.96 -2.10 -2.83
C GLU A 20 -19.66 -2.90 -2.58
N ASN A 21 -18.55 -2.19 -2.40
CA ASN A 21 -17.24 -2.77 -2.07
C ASN A 21 -17.23 -3.39 -0.65
N VAL A 22 -17.88 -2.74 0.33
CA VAL A 22 -18.05 -3.27 1.69
C VAL A 22 -18.95 -4.52 1.71
N ALA A 23 -20.01 -4.55 0.91
CA ALA A 23 -20.93 -5.70 0.83
C ALA A 23 -20.28 -6.97 0.22
N GLU A 24 -19.26 -6.81 -0.62
CA GLU A 24 -18.50 -7.92 -1.23
C GLU A 24 -17.20 -8.26 -0.48
N ASN A 25 -16.99 -7.67 0.70
CA ASN A 25 -15.76 -7.84 1.50
C ASN A 25 -14.48 -7.28 0.81
N ILE A 26 -14.66 -6.34 -0.14
CA ILE A 26 -13.61 -5.61 -0.84
C ILE A 26 -13.44 -4.26 -0.11
N LYS A 27 -12.73 -4.22 1.02
CA LYS A 27 -12.58 -2.98 1.82
C LYS A 27 -11.71 -1.89 1.17
N TYR A 28 -10.99 -2.21 0.10
CA TYR A 28 -10.09 -1.29 -0.61
C TYR A 28 -10.54 -1.14 -2.07
N PRO A 29 -10.61 0.08 -2.64
CA PRO A 29 -10.97 0.26 -4.05
C PRO A 29 -9.86 -0.21 -5.01
N TYR A 30 -8.82 -0.86 -4.50
CA TYR A 30 -7.65 -1.30 -5.23
C TYR A 30 -7.57 -2.83 -5.21
N GLU A 31 -7.26 -3.43 -6.36
CA GLU A 31 -6.67 -4.76 -6.38
C GLU A 31 -5.32 -4.73 -5.65
N VAL A 32 -5.03 -5.71 -4.79
CA VAL A 32 -3.79 -5.76 -4.00
C VAL A 32 -3.04 -7.06 -4.22
N PHE A 33 -1.83 -6.95 -4.76
CA PHE A 33 -0.86 -8.05 -4.84
C PHE A 33 -0.19 -8.24 -3.49
N ARG A 34 -0.69 -9.25 -2.75
CA ARG A 34 -0.27 -9.56 -1.38
C ARG A 34 0.94 -10.48 -1.35
N ARG A 35 1.77 -10.31 -0.32
CA ARG A 35 2.81 -11.26 0.05
C ARG A 35 2.21 -12.43 0.81
N ASN A 36 2.78 -13.61 0.54
CA ASN A 36 2.44 -14.86 1.23
C ASN A 36 3.54 -15.28 2.22
N ASP A 37 4.63 -14.52 2.32
CA ASP A 37 5.81 -14.82 3.16
C ASP A 37 5.89 -13.94 4.41
N ILE A 38 4.79 -13.32 4.81
CA ILE A 38 4.70 -12.55 6.05
C ILE A 38 4.65 -13.52 7.23
N ASP A 39 5.68 -13.50 8.07
CA ASP A 39 5.64 -14.12 9.39
C ASP A 39 4.94 -13.18 10.39
N TRP A 40 3.74 -13.55 10.79
CA TRP A 40 2.90 -12.81 11.74
C TRP A 40 3.46 -12.82 13.16
N ASN A 41 4.18 -13.87 13.53
CA ASN A 41 4.72 -14.06 14.86
C ASN A 41 6.16 -13.55 14.98
N HIS A 42 6.77 -13.11 13.87
CA HIS A 42 8.10 -12.52 13.87
C HIS A 42 8.18 -11.36 14.87
N VAL A 43 9.12 -11.48 15.82
CA VAL A 43 9.40 -10.44 16.80
C VAL A 43 10.27 -9.38 16.15
N ARG A 44 9.74 -8.16 16.12
CA ARG A 44 10.36 -7.05 15.42
C ARG A 44 11.62 -6.59 16.14
N THR A 45 12.68 -6.40 15.37
CA THR A 45 13.98 -5.92 15.86
C THR A 45 14.27 -4.47 15.49
N SER A 46 13.44 -3.87 14.64
CA SER A 46 13.61 -2.49 14.17
C SER A 46 12.28 -1.81 13.84
N GLY A 47 12.33 -0.56 13.36
CA GLY A 47 11.16 0.24 12.96
C GLY A 47 10.65 1.13 14.09
N ASP A 48 9.32 1.23 14.24
CA ASP A 48 8.69 2.00 15.32
C ASP A 48 9.13 1.47 16.69
N LYS A 49 9.76 2.33 17.50
CA LYS A 49 10.34 1.97 18.80
C LYS A 49 9.33 1.34 19.76
N ARG A 50 8.05 1.68 19.64
CA ARG A 50 6.98 1.14 20.50
C ARG A 50 6.66 -0.33 20.18
N PHE A 51 7.12 -0.81 19.03
CA PHE A 51 6.87 -2.17 18.52
C PHE A 51 8.14 -3.00 18.34
N ILE A 52 9.30 -2.49 18.71
CA ILE A 52 10.51 -3.32 18.84
C ILE A 52 10.28 -4.27 20.03
N GLY A 53 10.55 -5.56 19.85
CA GLY A 53 10.26 -6.62 20.82
C GLY A 53 8.81 -7.12 20.80
N LYS A 54 7.95 -6.55 19.94
CA LYS A 54 6.58 -7.03 19.69
C LYS A 54 6.51 -7.84 18.41
N THR A 55 5.49 -8.69 18.30
CA THR A 55 5.21 -9.44 17.07
C THR A 55 4.75 -8.53 15.93
N ASN A 56 4.88 -9.00 14.70
CA ASN A 56 4.26 -8.34 13.54
C ASN A 56 2.74 -8.20 13.73
N ALA A 57 2.05 -9.25 14.21
CA ALA A 57 0.62 -9.24 14.56
C ALA A 57 0.21 -8.02 15.41
N GLU A 58 0.94 -7.74 16.49
CA GLU A 58 0.68 -6.57 17.35
C GLU A 58 0.88 -5.23 16.61
N ALA A 59 1.89 -5.14 15.75
CA ALA A 59 2.17 -3.95 14.97
C ALA A 59 1.08 -3.66 13.92
N PHE A 60 0.59 -4.70 13.24
CA PHE A 60 -0.51 -4.59 12.28
C PHE A 60 -1.79 -4.05 12.89
N GLY A 61 -2.16 -4.50 14.10
CA GLY A 61 -3.34 -4.00 14.82
C GLY A 61 -3.27 -2.49 15.11
N SER A 62 -2.07 -1.91 15.04
CA SER A 62 -1.84 -0.46 15.15
C SER A 62 -1.62 0.23 13.80
N GLY A 63 -1.87 -0.46 12.69
CA GLY A 63 -1.72 0.02 11.32
C GLY A 63 -0.27 0.14 10.84
N LEU A 64 0.65 -0.65 11.40
CA LEU A 64 2.05 -0.67 10.99
C LEU A 64 2.34 -1.86 10.07
N ALA A 65 3.18 -1.60 9.07
CA ALA A 65 3.75 -2.60 8.19
C ALA A 65 4.57 -3.67 8.96
N PRO A 66 4.55 -4.94 8.55
CA PRO A 66 5.35 -6.01 9.15
C PRO A 66 6.82 -5.86 8.80
N GLN A 67 7.70 -6.28 9.72
CA GLN A 67 9.09 -6.52 9.39
C GLN A 67 9.20 -7.84 8.62
N LEU A 68 9.96 -7.83 7.54
CA LEU A 68 10.21 -8.98 6.67
C LEU A 68 11.52 -9.67 7.06
N PRO A 69 11.75 -10.92 6.62
CA PRO A 69 13.01 -11.64 6.87
C PRO A 69 14.26 -10.93 6.34
N ASP A 70 14.10 -10.07 5.34
CA ASP A 70 15.19 -9.24 4.79
C ASP A 70 15.55 -8.03 5.68
N GLY A 71 14.91 -7.90 6.84
CA GLY A 71 15.06 -6.79 7.79
C GLY A 71 14.29 -5.52 7.41
N GLY A 72 13.74 -5.44 6.20
CA GLY A 72 12.89 -4.36 5.73
C GLY A 72 11.44 -4.48 6.20
N PHE A 73 10.56 -3.62 5.67
CA PHE A 73 9.14 -3.60 6.00
C PHE A 73 8.29 -3.78 4.75
N ALA A 74 7.20 -4.55 4.81
CA ALA A 74 6.26 -4.63 3.69
C ALA A 74 5.42 -3.35 3.63
N THR A 75 5.60 -2.55 2.60
CA THR A 75 4.89 -1.28 2.38
C THR A 75 3.97 -1.40 1.17
N LEU A 76 2.92 -0.59 1.10
CA LEU A 76 2.04 -0.54 -0.07
C LEU A 76 2.58 0.42 -1.12
N HIS A 77 2.50 0.00 -2.39
CA HIS A 77 2.88 0.80 -3.55
C HIS A 77 1.81 0.73 -4.61
N HIS A 78 1.42 1.88 -5.16
CA HIS A 78 0.66 1.92 -6.40
C HIS A 78 1.56 1.50 -7.57
N ILE A 79 1.09 0.52 -8.33
CA ILE A 79 1.64 0.19 -9.63
C ILE A 79 1.32 1.37 -10.58
N GLY A 80 2.29 1.76 -11.40
CA GLY A 80 2.11 2.87 -12.33
C GLY A 80 2.29 4.27 -11.71
N GLN A 81 2.64 4.37 -10.42
CA GLN A 81 2.56 5.61 -9.63
C GLN A 81 1.21 6.35 -9.81
N ASP A 82 0.16 5.62 -10.18
CA ASP A 82 -1.18 6.11 -10.46
C ASP A 82 -2.04 5.90 -9.23
N SER A 83 -2.68 6.96 -8.74
CA SER A 83 -3.57 6.92 -7.56
C SER A 83 -4.77 5.97 -7.68
N ARG A 84 -5.03 5.41 -8.86
CA ARG A 84 -6.10 4.44 -9.13
C ARG A 84 -5.57 3.05 -9.43
N GLY A 85 -4.26 2.92 -9.58
CA GLY A 85 -3.61 1.67 -9.97
C GLY A 85 -3.75 0.61 -8.88
N PRO A 86 -3.55 -0.67 -9.23
CA PRO A 86 -3.44 -1.73 -8.23
C PRO A 86 -2.29 -1.46 -7.25
N LEU A 87 -2.38 -2.03 -6.06
CA LEU A 87 -1.37 -1.96 -5.02
C LEU A 87 -0.51 -3.23 -4.99
N ALA A 88 0.75 -3.08 -4.57
CA ALA A 88 1.63 -4.19 -4.27
C ALA A 88 2.26 -4.02 -2.88
N GLU A 89 2.32 -5.10 -2.12
CA GLU A 89 3.11 -5.18 -0.89
C GLU A 89 4.60 -5.39 -1.23
N ALA A 90 5.41 -4.33 -1.09
CA ALA A 90 6.84 -4.35 -1.43
C ALA A 90 7.72 -4.04 -0.22
N SER A 91 8.84 -4.76 -0.12
CA SER A 91 9.84 -4.53 0.93
C SER A 91 10.51 -3.16 0.80
N THR A 92 10.75 -2.50 1.93
CA THR A 92 11.56 -1.27 1.98
C THR A 92 12.98 -1.44 1.45
N ARG A 93 13.49 -2.67 1.30
CA ARG A 93 14.79 -2.90 0.64
C ARG A 93 14.85 -2.40 -0.80
N TYR A 94 13.70 -2.31 -1.46
CA TYR A 94 13.56 -1.77 -2.81
C TYR A 94 13.50 -0.24 -2.83
N HIS A 95 13.32 0.39 -1.66
CA HIS A 95 13.25 1.83 -1.53
C HIS A 95 14.65 2.42 -1.34
N GLY A 96 14.90 3.55 -1.99
CA GLY A 96 16.12 4.34 -1.78
C GLY A 96 16.93 4.56 -3.05
N VAL A 97 17.67 5.67 -3.08
CA VAL A 97 18.56 6.02 -4.19
C VAL A 97 19.59 4.90 -4.41
N GLY A 98 19.74 4.43 -5.65
CA GLY A 98 20.69 3.38 -6.01
C GLY A 98 20.26 1.94 -5.69
N LYS A 99 19.04 1.72 -5.21
CA LYS A 99 18.49 0.35 -5.03
C LYS A 99 17.82 -0.13 -6.33
N TYR A 100 18.01 -1.41 -6.64
CA TYR A 100 17.50 -2.06 -7.86
C TYR A 100 16.00 -1.82 -8.12
N GLY A 101 15.17 -1.78 -7.06
CA GLY A 101 13.73 -1.59 -7.21
C GLY A 101 13.25 -0.14 -7.26
N ARG A 102 14.12 0.85 -7.03
CA ARG A 102 13.68 2.23 -6.80
C ARG A 102 13.05 2.85 -8.03
N ASP A 103 13.66 2.68 -9.20
CA ASP A 103 13.17 3.33 -10.41
C ASP A 103 11.87 2.69 -10.90
N ILE A 104 11.70 1.39 -10.64
CA ILE A 104 10.44 0.67 -10.86
C ILE A 104 9.32 1.23 -9.97
N LEU A 105 9.62 1.65 -8.74
CA LEU A 105 8.62 2.14 -7.78
C LEU A 105 8.37 3.67 -7.84
N HIS A 106 9.38 4.48 -8.17
CA HIS A 106 9.36 5.93 -7.89
C HIS A 106 9.86 6.85 -9.02
N SER A 107 10.29 6.31 -10.17
CA SER A 107 10.87 7.11 -11.26
C SER A 107 10.17 6.91 -12.61
N GLN A 108 8.93 6.39 -12.62
CA GLN A 108 8.22 6.02 -13.85
C GLN A 108 7.90 7.21 -14.76
N PHE A 109 7.76 8.40 -14.18
CA PHE A 109 7.57 9.67 -14.93
C PHE A 109 8.80 10.58 -14.85
N GLY A 110 9.96 10.04 -14.44
CA GLY A 110 11.19 10.76 -14.16
C GLY A 110 11.43 11.00 -12.68
N LYS A 111 12.69 11.30 -12.33
CA LYS A 111 13.12 11.46 -10.94
C LYS A 111 12.33 12.56 -10.24
N SER A 112 11.69 12.20 -9.12
CA SER A 112 10.88 13.11 -8.30
C SER A 112 9.68 13.72 -9.03
N LYS A 113 9.24 13.13 -10.15
CA LYS A 113 8.05 13.56 -10.89
C LYS A 113 6.88 12.63 -10.54
N PRO A 114 5.75 13.17 -10.03
CA PRO A 114 4.55 12.37 -9.84
C PRO A 114 3.91 12.01 -11.18
N ASN A 115 2.96 11.07 -11.17
CA ASN A 115 2.09 10.83 -12.31
C ASN A 115 1.41 12.15 -12.76
N PRO A 116 1.48 12.52 -14.04
CA PRO A 116 1.03 13.82 -14.52
C PRO A 116 -0.50 13.97 -14.51
N SER A 117 -1.24 12.87 -14.64
CA SER A 117 -2.70 12.88 -14.70
C SER A 117 -3.33 12.55 -13.36
N PHE A 118 -2.77 11.55 -12.66
CA PHE A 118 -3.37 10.95 -11.47
C PHE A 118 -2.34 10.79 -10.35
N PRO A 119 -1.81 11.91 -9.83
CA PRO A 119 -0.81 11.90 -8.78
C PRO A 119 -1.37 11.33 -7.48
N ILE A 120 -0.52 10.63 -6.73
CA ILE A 120 -0.89 10.06 -5.43
C ILE A 120 -0.96 11.18 -4.38
N ASP A 121 -2.13 11.36 -3.77
CA ASP A 121 -2.26 12.14 -2.54
C ASP A 121 -1.60 11.35 -1.39
N ARG A 122 -0.39 11.74 -1.03
CA ARG A 122 0.41 11.04 -0.02
C ARG A 122 -0.24 11.04 1.36
N LYS A 123 -1.00 12.09 1.72
CA LYS A 123 -1.63 12.17 3.04
C LYS A 123 -2.78 11.18 3.13
N LYS A 124 -3.63 11.13 2.10
CA LYS A 124 -4.72 10.15 2.01
C LYS A 124 -4.17 8.73 1.93
N PHE A 125 -3.19 8.50 1.06
CA PHE A 125 -2.59 7.18 0.89
C PHE A 125 -1.92 6.64 2.17
N ASN A 126 -1.32 7.52 2.98
CA ASN A 126 -0.78 7.13 4.29
C ASN A 126 -1.89 6.71 5.28
N ALA A 127 -3.08 7.32 5.21
CA ALA A 127 -4.22 6.89 6.01
C ALA A 127 -4.74 5.53 5.53
N ASP A 128 -4.91 5.37 4.22
CA ASP A 128 -5.36 4.11 3.60
C ASP A 128 -4.41 2.95 3.94
N THR A 129 -3.09 3.20 3.89
CA THR A 129 -2.07 2.20 4.23
C THR A 129 -2.18 1.75 5.69
N ARG A 130 -2.48 2.66 6.62
CA ARG A 130 -2.64 2.30 8.04
C ARG A 130 -3.86 1.43 8.26
N GLU A 131 -4.99 1.80 7.65
CA GLU A 131 -6.20 0.99 7.72
C GLU A 131 -5.98 -0.37 7.06
N TYR A 132 -5.19 -0.42 5.97
CA TYR A 132 -4.94 -1.65 5.23
C TYR A 132 -4.26 -2.68 6.12
N TRP A 133 -3.24 -2.26 6.87
CA TRP A 133 -2.52 -3.18 7.75
C TRP A 133 -3.37 -3.70 8.90
N LYS A 134 -4.31 -2.89 9.42
CA LYS A 134 -5.30 -3.36 10.42
C LYS A 134 -6.23 -4.41 9.81
N PHE A 135 -6.78 -4.14 8.63
CA PHE A 135 -7.63 -5.09 7.91
C PHE A 135 -6.88 -6.40 7.56
N ARG A 136 -5.62 -6.27 7.12
CA ARG A 136 -4.79 -7.37 6.63
C ARG A 136 -4.47 -8.41 7.72
N VAL A 137 -4.39 -8.01 9.00
CA VAL A 137 -4.19 -8.96 10.13
C VAL A 137 -5.47 -9.69 10.53
N GLU A 138 -6.64 -9.05 10.39
CA GLU A 138 -7.94 -9.68 10.61
C GLU A 138 -8.28 -10.69 9.51
N ASN A 139 -7.72 -10.50 8.30
CA ASN A 139 -8.01 -11.26 7.09
C ASN A 139 -6.72 -11.89 6.52
N LYS A 140 -6.00 -12.59 7.39
CA LYS A 140 -4.66 -13.12 7.08
C LYS A 140 -4.65 -14.27 6.09
#